data_AF-A0A5C6S4C1-F1
#
_entry.id   AF-A0A5C6S4C1-F1
#
_cell.length_a   1.000
_cell.length_b   1.000
_cell.length_c   1.000
_cell.angle_alpha   90.00
_cell.angle_beta   90.00
_cell.angle_gamma   90.00
#
_symmetry.space_group_name_H-M   'P 1'
#
loop_
_entity.id
_entity.type
_entity.pdbx_description
1 polymer ?
#
loop_
_entity_poly.entity_id
_entity_poly.type
_entity_poly.pdbx_seq_one_letter_code
_entity_poly.pdbx_strand_id
1 'polypeptide(L)'
;MKQKDLAACSDEELLKLAKEMERTPVYDAVIVGLLAGVAIYSAANNGIGILTFLPLVYFPIAGRNRAKKKEVDALLEERGLVP
;
A
#
# COMPACT_ATOMS: atom_id res chain seq x y z
N MET A 1 3.88 7.32 -10.26
CA MET A 1 2.92 7.66 -11.31
C MET A 1 2.60 9.13 -11.15
N LYS A 2 2.52 9.86 -12.26
CA LYS A 2 2.19 11.28 -12.22
C LYS A 2 0.68 11.37 -12.04
N GLN A 3 0.18 12.27 -11.20
CA GLN A 3 -1.26 12.57 -11.03
C GLN A 3 -2.04 12.66 -12.36
N LYS A 4 -1.36 13.08 -13.44
CA LYS A 4 -1.92 13.15 -14.80
C LYS A 4 -2.48 11.83 -15.33
N ASP A 5 -1.99 10.68 -14.88
CA ASP A 5 -2.47 9.38 -15.37
C ASP A 5 -3.81 8.99 -14.72
N LEU A 6 -4.02 9.34 -13.43
CA LEU A 6 -5.27 9.08 -12.70
C LEU A 6 -6.41 9.99 -13.16
N ALA A 7 -6.11 11.26 -13.44
CA ALA A 7 -7.10 12.19 -13.97
C ALA A 7 -7.54 11.85 -15.41
N ALA A 8 -6.70 11.12 -16.16
CA ALA A 8 -7.00 10.65 -17.51
C ALA A 8 -7.82 9.35 -17.56
N CYS A 9 -7.97 8.64 -16.42
CA CYS A 9 -8.81 7.45 -16.35
C CYS A 9 -10.30 7.78 -16.53
N SER A 10 -11.02 6.85 -17.16
CA SER A 10 -12.49 6.88 -17.21
C SER A 10 -13.07 6.57 -15.83
N ASP A 11 -14.34 6.92 -15.63
CA ASP A 11 -15.02 6.73 -14.36
C ASP A 11 -15.13 5.24 -13.96
N GLU A 12 -15.28 4.35 -14.95
CA GLU A 12 -15.28 2.89 -14.76
C GLU A 12 -13.91 2.36 -14.32
N GLU A 13 -12.83 2.88 -14.91
CA GLU A 13 -11.46 2.53 -14.54
C GLU A 13 -11.12 3.00 -13.12
N LEU A 14 -11.57 4.21 -12.76
CA LEU A 14 -11.37 4.78 -11.44
C LEU A 14 -12.04 3.95 -10.35
N LEU A 15 -13.31 3.56 -10.56
CA LEU A 15 -14.07 2.72 -9.63
C LEU A 15 -13.46 1.32 -9.49
N LYS A 16 -12.99 0.74 -10.60
CA LYS A 16 -12.30 -0.55 -10.58
C LYS A 16 -11.00 -0.47 -9.77
N LEU A 17 -10.20 0.57 -10.00
CA LEU A 17 -8.96 0.79 -9.27
C LEU A 17 -9.20 0.97 -7.77
N ALA A 18 -10.23 1.72 -7.39
CA ALA A 18 -10.60 1.93 -6.00
C ALA A 18 -10.98 0.63 -5.28
N LYS A 19 -11.76 -0.22 -5.95
CA LYS A 19 -12.17 -1.54 -5.45
C LYS A 19 -10.98 -2.49 -5.29
N GLU A 20 -10.03 -2.47 -6.22
CA GLU A 20 -8.79 -3.24 -6.08
C GLU A 20 -7.94 -2.72 -4.90
N MET A 21 -7.91 -1.41 -4.70
CA MET A 21 -7.15 -0.75 -3.64
C MET A 21 -7.76 -0.86 -2.24
N GLU A 22 -9.03 -1.25 -2.13
CA GLU A 22 -9.73 -1.48 -0.86
C GLU A 22 -9.06 -2.60 -0.03
N ARG A 23 -8.52 -3.62 -0.73
CA ARG A 23 -7.83 -4.75 -0.09
C ARG A 23 -6.36 -4.46 0.22
N THR A 24 -5.76 -3.46 -0.41
CA THR A 24 -4.33 -3.12 -0.24
C THR A 24 -3.92 -2.88 1.21
N PRO A 25 -4.69 -2.16 2.07
CA PRO A 25 -4.35 -1.99 3.47
C PRO A 25 -4.26 -3.31 4.25
N VAL A 26 -5.09 -4.30 3.90
CA VAL A 26 -5.07 -5.62 4.55
C VAL A 26 -3.82 -6.38 4.14
N TYR A 27 -3.49 -6.41 2.84
CA TYR A 27 -2.26 -7.02 2.36
C TYR A 27 -1.01 -6.36 2.95
N ASP A 28 -0.96 -5.02 2.99
CA ASP A 28 0.13 -4.28 3.61
C ASP A 28 0.29 -4.63 5.09
N ALA A 29 -0.82 -4.75 5.85
CA ALA A 29 -0.78 -5.15 7.26
C ALA A 29 -0.27 -6.59 7.45
N VAL A 30 -0.72 -7.53 6.61
CA VAL A 30 -0.26 -8.92 6.64
C VAL A 30 1.24 -9.00 6.33
N ILE A 31 1.70 -8.29 5.31
CA ILE A 31 3.11 -8.28 4.93
C ILE A 31 3.95 -7.65 6.05
N VAL A 32 3.55 -6.49 6.58
CA VAL A 32 4.26 -5.87 7.71
C VAL A 32 4.33 -6.79 8.93
N GLY A 33 3.24 -7.48 9.26
CA GLY A 33 3.20 -8.45 10.36
C GLY A 33 4.13 -9.64 10.13
N LEU A 34 4.13 -10.21 8.92
CA LEU A 34 5.03 -11.29 8.53
C LEU A 34 6.50 -10.84 8.61
N LEU A 35 6.82 -9.67 8.06
CA LEU A 35 8.18 -9.11 8.06
C LEU A 35 8.66 -8.83 9.48
N ALA A 36 7.81 -8.28 10.35
CA ALA A 36 8.13 -8.07 11.76
C ALA A 36 8.40 -9.40 12.47
N GLY A 37 7.58 -10.41 12.24
CA GLY A 37 7.78 -11.75 12.81
C GLY A 37 9.10 -12.39 12.37
N VAL A 38 9.40 -12.34 11.06
CA VAL A 38 10.68 -12.84 10.50
C VAL A 38 11.86 -12.08 11.06
N ALA A 39 11.76 -10.74 11.17
CA ALA A 39 12.82 -9.92 11.73
C ALA A 39 13.10 -10.27 13.20
N ILE A 40 12.07 -10.40 14.03
CA ILE A 40 12.23 -10.77 15.45
C ILE A 40 12.81 -12.17 15.59
N TYR A 41 12.26 -13.16 14.87
CA TYR A 41 12.75 -14.53 14.91
C TYR A 41 14.21 -14.64 14.44
N SER A 42 14.56 -13.94 13.36
CA SER A 42 15.93 -13.90 12.85
C SER A 42 16.87 -13.23 13.84
N ALA A 43 16.48 -12.09 14.43
CA ALA A 43 17.30 -11.38 15.41
C ALA A 43 17.61 -12.27 16.62
N ALA A 44 16.61 -13.00 17.11
CA ALA A 44 16.75 -13.87 18.27
C ALA A 44 17.62 -15.12 18.02
N ASN A 45 17.53 -15.73 16.84
CA ASN A 45 18.20 -17.01 16.55
C ASN A 45 19.51 -16.88 15.76
N ASN A 46 19.60 -15.89 14.85
CA ASN A 46 20.72 -15.72 13.92
C ASN A 46 21.44 -14.37 14.10
N GLY A 47 21.01 -13.55 15.07
CA GLY A 47 21.53 -12.20 15.29
C GLY A 47 20.97 -11.15 14.32
N ILE A 48 21.49 -9.92 14.43
CA ILE A 48 21.08 -8.79 13.59
C ILE A 48 21.71 -8.97 12.20
N GLY A 49 20.87 -9.16 11.18
CA GLY A 49 21.30 -9.37 9.80
C GLY A 49 20.29 -8.80 8.81
N ILE A 50 20.50 -9.05 7.51
CA ILE A 50 19.68 -8.47 6.42
C ILE A 50 18.17 -8.70 6.62
N LEU A 51 17.79 -9.87 7.13
CA LEU A 51 16.38 -10.21 7.43
C LEU A 51 15.73 -9.31 8.48
N THR A 52 16.52 -8.76 9.41
CA THR A 52 16.02 -7.82 10.43
C THR A 52 15.72 -6.43 9.86
N PHE A 53 16.32 -6.08 8.71
CA PHE A 53 16.08 -4.82 8.01
C PHE A 53 14.99 -4.92 6.94
N LEU A 54 14.46 -6.12 6.65
CA LEU A 54 13.37 -6.29 5.68
C LEU A 54 12.15 -5.39 5.97
N PRO A 55 11.69 -5.22 7.22
CA PRO A 55 10.60 -4.30 7.53
C PRO A 55 10.90 -2.86 7.07
N LEU A 56 12.13 -2.38 7.26
CA LEU A 56 12.54 -1.02 6.85
C LEU A 56 12.39 -0.80 5.34
N VAL A 57 12.64 -1.83 4.52
CA VAL A 57 12.49 -1.74 3.07
C VAL A 57 11.02 -1.65 2.65
N TYR A 58 10.12 -2.29 3.40
CA TYR A 58 8.70 -2.34 3.06
C TYR A 58 7.89 -1.12 3.54
N PHE A 59 8.28 -0.48 4.64
CA PHE A 59 7.60 0.73 5.15
C PHE A 59 7.36 1.84 4.10
N PRO A 60 8.34 2.26 3.27
CA PRO A 60 8.09 3.27 2.24
C PRO A 60 7.10 2.79 1.16
N ILE A 61 7.03 1.48 0.90
CA ILE A 61 6.10 0.90 -0.07
C ILE A 61 4.67 0.98 0.46
N ALA A 62 4.45 0.55 1.71
CA ALA A 62 3.16 0.65 2.39
C ALA A 62 2.69 2.12 2.51
N GLY A 63 3.61 3.05 2.79
CA GLY A 63 3.31 4.48 2.82
C GLY A 63 2.84 5.02 1.46
N ARG A 64 3.50 4.60 0.37
CA ARG A 64 3.09 4.98 -1.00
C ARG A 64 1.74 4.38 -1.38
N ASN A 65 1.44 3.15 -0.97
CA ASN A 65 0.13 2.53 -1.22
C ASN A 65 -1.01 3.30 -0.54
N ARG A 66 -0.81 3.71 0.72
CA ARG A 66 -1.77 4.57 1.44
C ARG A 66 -1.95 5.93 0.78
N ALA A 67 -0.86 6.58 0.37
CA ALA A 67 -0.92 7.86 -0.33
C ALA A 67 -1.72 7.76 -1.64
N LYS A 68 -1.44 6.72 -2.46
CA LYS A 68 -2.19 6.47 -3.69
C LYS A 68 -3.68 6.24 -3.43
N LYS A 69 -4.03 5.45 -2.40
CA LYS A 69 -5.44 5.19 -2.07
C LYS A 69 -6.17 6.49 -1.77
N LYS A 70 -5.54 7.37 -0.98
CA LYS A 70 -6.08 8.69 -0.66
C LYS A 70 -6.26 9.58 -1.90
N GLU A 71 -5.34 9.53 -2.85
CA GLU A 71 -5.47 10.28 -4.11
C GLU A 71 -6.63 9.75 -4.98
N VAL A 72 -6.82 8.43 -5.06
CA VAL A 72 -7.95 7.82 -5.78
C VAL A 72 -9.28 8.16 -5.10
N ASP A 73 -9.35 8.03 -3.77
CA ASP A 73 -10.54 8.36 -2.98
C ASP A 73 -10.92 9.85 -3.17
N ALA A 74 -9.94 10.77 -3.18
CA ALA A 74 -10.19 12.20 -3.41
C ALA A 74 -10.72 12.50 -4.83
N LEU A 75 -10.20 11.83 -5.86
CA LEU A 75 -10.68 12.01 -7.24
C LEU A 75 -12.09 11.46 -7.45
N LEU A 76 -12.45 10.38 -6.75
CA LEU A 76 -13.81 9.85 -6.73
C LEU A 76 -14.80 10.83 -6.10
N GLU A 77 -14.44 11.43 -4.97
CA GLU A 77 -15.23 12.48 -4.32
C GLU A 77 -15.39 13.72 -5.22
N GLU A 78 -14.31 14.17 -5.89
CA GLU A 78 -14.34 15.32 -6.81
C GLU A 78 -15.29 15.10 -8.00
N ARG A 79 -15.36 13.86 -8.51
CA ARG A 79 -16.24 13.49 -9.63
C ARG A 79 -17.66 13.11 -9.20
N GLY A 80 -17.96 13.13 -7.89
CA GLY A 80 -19.25 12.67 -7.36
C GLY A 80 -19.49 11.16 -7.55
N LEU A 81 -18.43 10.42 -7.87
CA LEU A 81 -18.44 8.97 -8.03
C LEU A 81 -18.16 8.35 -6.66
N VAL A 82 -19.17 8.38 -5.79
CA VAL A 82 -19.05 7.85 -4.44
C VAL A 82 -18.89 6.31 -4.51
N PRO A 83 -17.86 5.70 -3.91
CA PRO A 83 -17.87 4.29 -3.57
C PRO A 83 -18.73 3.99 -2.32
#